data_AF-A0A4Y9IYV1-F1
#
_entry.id   AF-A0A4Y9IYV1-F1
#
_cell.length_a   1.000
_cell.length_b   1.000
_cell.length_c   1.000
_cell.angle_alpha   90.00
_cell.angle_beta   90.00
_cell.angle_gamma   90.00
#
_symmetry.space_group_name_H-M   'P 1'
#
loop_
_entity.id
_entity.type
_entity.pdbx_description
1 polymer ?
#
loop_
_entity_poly.entity_id
_entity_poly.type
_entity_poly.pdbx_seq_one_letter_code
_entity_poly.pdbx_strand_id
1 'polypeptide(L)'
;MSYYIKVNKKVRDFLSLPNRPTQLPDGNFLLWQADMLAFGPVYRLMETCASIGAVALTPAQAAQEQRGIITTTLPVATDPRFIMDEEPADVDPGSDETADDESTTDDDGDADITAEEGGGR
;
A
#
# COMPACT_ATOMS: atom_id res chain seq x y z
N MET A 1 4.58 -5.52 16.49
CA MET A 1 4.40 -4.64 15.31
C MET A 1 3.10 -3.87 15.48
N SER A 2 3.00 -2.70 14.86
CA SER A 2 1.79 -1.86 14.88
C SER A 2 1.35 -1.56 13.45
N TYR A 3 0.05 -1.61 13.22
CA TYR A 3 -0.57 -1.30 11.92
C TYR A 3 -1.08 0.14 11.85
N TYR A 4 -1.23 0.63 10.64
CA TYR A 4 -2.07 1.79 10.33
C TYR A 4 -3.37 1.30 9.70
N ILE A 5 -4.49 1.93 10.01
CA ILE A 5 -5.80 1.45 9.58
C ILE A 5 -6.38 2.43 8.58
N LYS A 6 -6.56 1.99 7.34
CA LYS A 6 -7.28 2.73 6.31
C LYS A 6 -8.77 2.55 6.54
N VAL A 7 -9.49 3.66 6.70
CA VAL A 7 -10.93 3.67 7.03
C VAL A 7 -11.72 4.65 6.16
N ASN A 8 -13.00 4.38 6.01
CA ASN A 8 -13.93 5.27 5.34
C ASN A 8 -14.33 6.48 6.22
N LYS A 9 -14.96 7.48 5.59
CA LYS A 9 -15.41 8.71 6.29
C LYS A 9 -16.41 8.45 7.43
N LYS A 10 -17.32 7.47 7.32
CA LYS A 10 -18.32 7.15 8.36
C LYS A 10 -17.62 6.65 9.65
N VAL A 11 -16.61 5.79 9.51
CA VAL A 11 -15.76 5.33 10.63
C VAL A 11 -14.97 6.49 11.25
N ARG A 12 -14.36 7.35 10.41
CA ARG A 12 -13.61 8.51 10.89
C ARG A 12 -14.47 9.48 11.70
N ASP A 13 -15.69 9.76 11.23
CA ASP A 13 -16.61 10.67 11.90
C ASP A 13 -17.14 10.08 13.22
N PHE A 14 -17.38 8.77 13.27
CA PHE A 14 -17.82 8.08 14.49
C PHE A 14 -16.83 8.20 15.65
N LEU A 15 -15.51 8.10 15.37
CA LEU A 15 -14.47 8.21 16.39
C LEU A 15 -14.33 9.61 17.00
N SER A 16 -14.77 10.66 16.29
CA SER A 16 -14.67 12.07 16.74
C SER A 16 -13.28 12.45 17.30
N LEU A 17 -12.21 12.01 16.63
CA LEU A 17 -10.84 12.18 17.13
C LEU A 17 -10.47 13.67 17.30
N PRO A 18 -9.79 14.05 18.39
CA PRO A 18 -9.41 15.44 18.65
C PRO A 18 -8.30 15.93 17.71
N ASN A 19 -7.49 15.02 17.18
CA ASN A 19 -6.47 15.31 16.17
C ASN A 19 -7.03 15.01 14.78
N ARG A 20 -6.69 15.84 13.78
CA ARG A 20 -7.06 15.62 12.39
C ARG A 20 -6.31 14.38 11.85
N PRO A 21 -7.00 13.28 11.48
CA PRO A 21 -6.34 12.13 10.87
C PRO A 21 -5.83 12.47 9.47
N THR A 22 -4.78 11.78 9.04
CA THR A 22 -4.24 11.92 7.68
C THR A 22 -5.30 11.48 6.67
N GLN A 23 -5.62 12.35 5.72
CA GLN A 23 -6.46 12.01 4.57
C GLN A 23 -5.57 11.48 3.45
N LEU A 24 -6.00 10.40 2.81
CA LEU A 24 -5.32 9.75 1.69
C LEU A 24 -5.80 10.35 0.35
N PRO A 25 -5.06 10.13 -0.77
CA PRO A 25 -5.40 10.69 -2.07
C PRO A 25 -6.78 10.29 -2.60
N ASP A 26 -7.26 9.10 -2.22
CA ASP A 26 -8.59 8.56 -2.55
C ASP A 26 -9.73 9.10 -1.67
N GLY A 27 -9.43 10.03 -0.76
CA GLY A 27 -10.39 10.64 0.15
C GLY A 27 -10.67 9.84 1.44
N ASN A 28 -10.13 8.63 1.58
CA ASN A 28 -10.20 7.85 2.82
C ASN A 28 -9.25 8.39 3.89
N PHE A 29 -9.30 7.84 5.10
CA PHE A 29 -8.52 8.32 6.24
C PHE A 29 -7.61 7.22 6.80
N LEU A 30 -6.44 7.63 7.29
CA LEU A 30 -5.49 6.75 7.95
C LEU A 30 -5.49 7.00 9.45
N LEU A 31 -5.78 5.95 10.22
CA LEU A 31 -5.81 5.92 11.68
C LEU A 31 -4.66 5.10 12.25
N TRP A 32 -4.40 5.24 13.55
CA TRP A 32 -3.43 4.43 14.26
C TRP A 32 -4.13 3.19 14.85
N GLN A 33 -3.44 2.07 14.97
CA GLN A 33 -3.99 0.85 15.61
C GLN A 33 -4.59 1.09 17.00
N ALA A 34 -4.08 2.08 17.75
CA ALA A 34 -4.61 2.43 19.08
C ALA A 34 -6.05 2.99 19.02
N ASP A 35 -6.43 3.67 17.94
CA ASP A 35 -7.78 4.24 17.77
C ASP A 35 -8.86 3.14 17.65
N MET A 36 -8.45 1.92 17.26
CA MET A 36 -9.36 0.77 17.14
C MET A 36 -9.87 0.22 18.48
N LEU A 37 -9.29 0.67 19.60
CA LEU A 37 -9.80 0.37 20.95
C LEU A 37 -11.25 0.84 21.15
N ALA A 38 -11.74 1.82 20.38
CA ALA A 38 -13.13 2.26 20.40
C ALA A 38 -14.12 1.24 19.79
N PHE A 39 -13.64 0.30 18.97
CA PHE A 39 -14.47 -0.73 18.32
C PHE A 39 -14.29 -2.11 18.94
N GLY A 40 -13.14 -2.40 19.54
CA GLY A 40 -12.86 -3.68 20.16
C GLY A 40 -11.39 -3.85 20.59
N PRO A 41 -11.04 -5.02 21.15
CA PRO A 41 -9.68 -5.29 21.57
C PRO A 41 -8.75 -5.53 20.36
N VAL A 42 -7.54 -4.97 20.42
CA VAL A 42 -6.55 -4.99 19.32
C VAL A 42 -6.18 -6.39 18.81
N TYR A 43 -6.33 -7.45 19.62
CA TYR A 43 -6.08 -8.82 19.13
C TYR A 43 -7.14 -9.32 18.13
N ARG A 44 -8.29 -8.65 18.00
CA ARG A 44 -9.32 -8.89 16.98
C ARG A 44 -9.27 -7.91 15.82
N LEU A 45 -8.18 -7.16 15.67
CA LEU A 45 -8.05 -6.06 14.70
C LEU A 45 -8.56 -6.41 13.29
N MET A 46 -8.25 -7.60 12.79
CA MET A 46 -8.68 -8.03 11.44
C MET A 46 -10.20 -8.26 11.35
N GLU A 47 -10.82 -8.84 12.39
CA GLU A 47 -12.28 -9.00 12.49
C GLU A 47 -12.97 -7.63 12.60
N THR A 48 -12.40 -6.72 13.39
CA THR A 48 -12.87 -5.33 13.52
C THR A 48 -12.77 -4.59 12.19
N CYS A 49 -11.65 -4.71 11.48
CA CYS A 49 -11.45 -4.10 10.16
C CYS A 49 -12.49 -4.59 9.15
N ALA A 50 -12.71 -5.90 9.04
CA ALA A 50 -13.75 -6.47 8.18
C ALA A 50 -15.16 -5.97 8.57
N SER A 51 -15.43 -5.85 9.89
CA SER A 51 -16.73 -5.40 10.38
C SER A 51 -17.06 -3.96 9.99
N ILE A 52 -16.06 -3.06 10.03
CA ILE A 52 -16.25 -1.61 9.80
C ILE A 52 -15.90 -1.15 8.38
N GLY A 53 -15.50 -2.06 7.47
CA GLY A 53 -15.09 -1.71 6.10
C GLY A 53 -13.73 -0.99 6.06
N ALA A 54 -12.74 -1.56 6.74
CA ALA A 54 -11.40 -1.00 6.89
C ALA A 54 -10.31 -2.01 6.53
N VAL A 55 -9.10 -1.51 6.26
CA VAL A 55 -7.92 -2.34 5.93
C VAL A 55 -6.76 -2.02 6.87
N ALA A 56 -6.11 -3.05 7.41
CA ALA A 56 -4.88 -2.91 8.18
C ALA A 56 -3.66 -2.91 7.24
N LEU A 57 -2.91 -1.82 7.25
CA LEU A 57 -1.70 -1.59 6.46
C LEU A 57 -0.45 -1.68 7.32
N THR A 58 0.61 -2.29 6.80
CA THR A 58 1.94 -2.19 7.39
C THR A 58 2.48 -0.75 7.28
N PRO A 59 3.49 -0.35 8.07
CA PRO A 59 4.10 0.98 7.95
C PRO A 59 4.61 1.32 6.55
N ALA A 60 5.12 0.34 5.81
CA ALA A 60 5.58 0.53 4.42
C ALA A 60 4.40 0.81 3.46
N GLN A 61 3.35 -0.01 3.52
CA GLN A 61 2.14 0.19 2.71
C GLN A 61 1.46 1.53 3.05
N ALA A 62 1.38 1.90 4.34
CA ALA A 62 0.83 3.17 4.77
C ALA A 62 1.60 4.38 4.22
N ALA A 63 2.92 4.27 4.10
CA ALA A 63 3.76 5.31 3.49
C ALA A 63 3.61 5.38 1.95
N GLN A 64 3.37 4.24 1.29
CA GLN A 64 3.06 4.18 -0.14
C GLN A 64 1.68 4.78 -0.46
N GLU A 65 0.67 4.48 0.37
CA GLU A 65 -0.68 5.05 0.31
C GLU A 65 -0.69 6.57 0.46
N GLN A 66 -0.03 7.11 1.50
CA GLN A 66 0.07 8.56 1.70
C GLN A 66 0.73 9.29 0.51
N ARG A 67 1.49 8.57 -0.32
CA ARG A 67 2.15 9.09 -1.52
C ARG A 67 1.38 8.81 -2.81
N GLY A 68 0.26 8.09 -2.75
CA GLY A 68 -0.53 7.67 -3.92
C GLY A 68 0.18 6.65 -4.82
N ILE A 69 1.18 5.92 -4.29
CA ILE A 69 1.91 4.89 -5.04
C ILE A 69 1.09 3.60 -5.13
N ILE A 70 0.35 3.28 -4.06
CA ILE A 70 -0.62 2.19 -4.03
C ILE A 70 -1.96 2.77 -3.55
N THR A 71 -3.06 2.29 -4.12
CA THR A 71 -4.42 2.64 -3.69
C THR A 71 -5.16 1.35 -3.34
N THR A 72 -5.24 1.03 -2.05
CA THR A 72 -5.91 -0.19 -1.56
C THR A 72 -7.39 0.08 -1.39
N THR A 73 -8.25 -0.61 -2.14
CA THR A 73 -9.71 -0.48 -2.00
C THR A 73 -10.19 -0.93 -0.62
N LEU A 74 -11.27 -0.33 -0.12
CA LEU A 74 -11.87 -0.73 1.15
C LEU A 74 -12.87 -1.87 0.93
N PRO A 75 -12.94 -2.86 1.84
CA PRO A 75 -13.98 -3.88 1.78
C PRO A 75 -15.33 -3.28 2.23
N VAL A 76 -16.42 -3.82 1.68
CA VAL A 76 -17.79 -3.50 2.15
C VAL A 76 -17.93 -3.88 3.62
N ALA A 77 -18.33 -2.92 4.45
CA ALA A 77 -18.54 -3.14 5.89
C ALA A 77 -19.71 -4.10 6.14
N THR A 78 -19.60 -4.96 7.16
CA THR A 78 -20.75 -5.77 7.62
C THR A 78 -21.62 -5.03 8.64
N ASP A 79 -21.08 -4.03 9.33
CA ASP A 79 -21.82 -3.14 10.23
C ASP A 79 -22.56 -2.07 9.41
N PRO A 80 -23.92 -2.01 9.46
CA PRO A 80 -24.70 -1.10 8.65
C PRO A 80 -24.45 0.38 8.92
N ARG A 81 -23.80 0.73 10.05
CA ARG A 81 -23.38 2.11 10.35
C ARG A 81 -22.23 2.59 9.46
N PHE A 82 -21.45 1.66 8.90
CA PHE A 82 -20.22 1.95 8.18
C PHE A 82 -20.24 1.50 6.72
N ILE A 83 -21.31 0.84 6.24
CA ILE A 83 -21.54 0.60 4.81
C ILE A 83 -21.48 1.95 4.09
N MET A 84 -20.55 2.10 3.15
CA MET A 84 -20.63 3.16 2.15
C MET A 84 -21.54 2.70 1.03
N ASP A 85 -22.40 3.59 0.57
CA ASP A 85 -23.20 3.40 -0.61
C ASP A 85 -22.26 3.58 -1.82
N GLU A 86 -21.52 2.53 -2.15
CA GLU A 86 -20.58 2.52 -3.28
C GLU A 86 -21.36 2.50 -4.60
N GLU A 87 -21.35 3.63 -5.30
CA GLU A 87 -21.41 3.61 -6.76
C GLU A 87 -20.14 2.87 -7.23
N PRO A 88 -20.26 1.82 -8.06
CA PRO A 88 -19.18 0.85 -8.24
C PRO A 88 -17.94 1.52 -8.83
N ALA A 89 -16.83 1.44 -8.10
CA ALA A 89 -15.52 1.75 -8.67
C ALA A 89 -15.21 0.71 -9.75
N ASP A 90 -15.14 1.16 -11.01
CA ASP A 90 -14.68 0.33 -12.12
C ASP A 90 -13.31 -0.27 -11.78
N VAL A 91 -13.31 -1.59 -11.56
CA VAL A 91 -12.09 -2.38 -11.41
C VAL A 91 -11.49 -2.55 -12.80
N ASP A 92 -10.59 -1.65 -13.19
CA ASP A 92 -9.74 -1.85 -14.36
C ASP A 92 -8.74 -2.99 -14.07
N PRO A 93 -8.81 -4.14 -14.77
CA PRO A 93 -7.92 -5.27 -14.55
C PRO A 93 -6.61 -5.06 -15.34
N GLY A 94 -5.89 -3.97 -15.03
CA GLY A 94 -4.87 -3.40 -15.91
C GLY A 94 -3.54 -3.02 -15.24
N SER A 95 -3.02 -3.82 -14.31
CA SER A 95 -1.62 -3.69 -13.84
C SER A 95 -1.03 -5.03 -13.39
N ASP A 96 -0.69 -5.86 -14.38
CA ASP A 96 0.47 -6.74 -14.26
C ASP A 96 1.68 -5.98 -14.84
N GLU A 97 2.34 -5.19 -14.00
CA GLU A 97 3.65 -4.61 -14.30
C GLU A 97 4.70 -5.35 -13.48
N THR A 98 5.03 -6.56 -13.91
CA THR A 98 6.23 -7.26 -13.43
C THR A 98 7.46 -6.59 -14.05
N ALA A 99 8.00 -5.60 -13.36
CA ALA A 99 9.21 -4.88 -13.76
C ALA A 99 10.47 -5.71 -13.45
N ASP A 100 10.98 -6.41 -14.47
CA ASP A 100 12.36 -6.92 -14.48
C ASP A 100 13.30 -5.81 -14.99
N ASP A 101 13.93 -5.10 -14.05
CA ASP A 101 15.05 -4.18 -14.28
C ASP A 101 16.32 -4.81 -13.72
N GLU A 102 17.25 -5.21 -14.60
CA GLU A 102 18.67 -5.22 -14.28
C GLU A 102 19.46 -4.50 -15.38
N SER A 103 19.83 -3.26 -15.05
CA SER A 103 20.80 -2.45 -15.77
C SER A 103 22.20 -3.08 -15.70
N THR A 104 22.97 -3.13 -16.79
CA THR A 104 24.18 -2.31 -17.11
C THR A 104 25.08 -3.16 -18.05
N THR A 105 26.14 -2.71 -18.73
CA THR A 105 26.85 -1.41 -18.83
C THR A 105 27.32 -1.22 -20.29
N ASP A 106 27.41 0.02 -20.79
CA ASP A 106 28.19 0.32 -22.01
C ASP A 106 29.71 0.26 -21.72
N ASP A 107 30.49 -0.36 -22.60
CA ASP A 107 31.91 0.00 -22.77
C ASP A 107 32.31 -0.09 -24.25
N ASP A 108 33.00 0.95 -24.70
CA ASP A 108 33.31 1.25 -26.10
C ASP A 108 34.83 1.17 -26.25
N GLY A 109 35.36 0.30 -27.11
CA GLY A 109 36.82 0.28 -27.26
C GLY A 109 37.47 -0.93 -27.93
N ASP A 110 37.94 -0.64 -29.14
CA ASP A 110 39.27 -0.98 -29.62
C ASP A 110 39.59 -2.41 -30.10
N ALA A 111 40.20 -2.45 -31.29
CA ALA A 111 40.68 -3.66 -31.92
C ALA A 111 42.21 -3.69 -31.84
N ASP A 112 42.77 -4.73 -31.22
CA ASP A 112 44.21 -4.98 -31.33
C ASP A 112 44.56 -6.43 -31.68
N ILE A 113 45.65 -6.50 -32.41
CA ILE A 113 46.16 -7.50 -33.33
C ILE A 113 46.62 -8.85 -32.73
N THR A 114 46.68 -9.81 -33.65
CA THR A 114 47.44 -11.07 -33.61
C THR A 114 48.86 -10.98 -32.99
N ALA A 115 49.21 -11.98 -32.17
CA ALA A 115 50.56 -12.59 -32.17
C ALA A 115 50.55 -13.99 -31.51
N GLU A 116 50.52 -15.06 -32.32
CA GLU A 116 51.06 -16.36 -31.88
C GLU A 116 52.52 -16.44 -32.29
N GLU A 117 53.44 -16.46 -31.32
CA GLU A 117 54.84 -16.88 -31.51
C GLU A 117 55.23 -17.75 -30.30
N GLY A 118 55.36 -19.05 -30.55
CA GLY A 118 55.81 -20.01 -29.56
C GLY A 118 57.29 -20.33 -29.73
N GLY A 119 58.07 -20.12 -28.66
CA GLY A 119 59.24 -20.92 -28.29
C GLY A 119 60.45 -20.97 -29.23
N GLY A 120 61.59 -20.47 -28.77
CA GLY A 120 62.89 -20.74 -29.40
C GLY A 120 64.05 -20.08 -28.68
N ARG A 121 64.96 -20.91 -28.15
CA ARG A 121 66.22 -20.52 -27.47
C ARG A 121 67.16 -19.69 -28.35
#